data_AF-A0A5N8HBM1-F1
#
_entry.id   AF-A0A5N8HBM1-F1
#
_cell.length_a   1.000
_cell.length_b   1.000
_cell.length_c   1.000
_cell.angle_alpha   90.00
_cell.angle_beta   90.00
_cell.angle_gamma   90.00
#
_symmetry.space_group_name_H-M   'P 1'
#
loop_
_entity.id
_entity.type
_entity.pdbx_description
1 polymer ?
#
loop_
_entity_poly.entity_id
_entity_poly.type
_entity_poly.pdbx_seq_one_letter_code
_entity_poly.pdbx_strand_id
1 'polypeptide(L)' 'DKESEADDFSFDLLKKRGISTQGLVGSFEKLASLDGGRTQSMFDSHPPSTERAQHIRDRIASGK' A
#
# COMPACT_ATOMS: atom_id res chain seq x y z
N ASP A 1 6.35 -5.49 10.02
CA ASP A 1 7.39 -4.73 9.30
C ASP A 1 7.06 -3.25 9.28
N LYS A 2 8.09 -2.39 9.26
CA LYS A 2 7.93 -0.91 9.29
C LYS A 2 7.02 -0.37 8.19
N GLU A 3 7.02 -1.01 7.02
CA GLU A 3 6.14 -0.61 5.91
C GLU A 3 4.67 -0.94 6.15
N SER A 4 4.36 -2.12 6.69
CA SER A 4 2.97 -2.48 7.00
C SER A 4 2.39 -1.52 8.04
N GLU A 5 3.19 -1.14 9.04
CA GLU A 5 2.78 -0.14 10.06
C GLU A 5 2.57 1.25 9.45
N ALA A 6 3.42 1.67 8.50
CA ALA A 6 3.27 2.95 7.80
C ALA A 6 2.05 2.96 6.85
N ASP A 7 1.80 1.86 6.17
CA ASP A 7 0.63 1.64 5.30
C ASP A 7 -0.66 1.69 6.12
N ASP A 8 -0.66 1.03 7.27
CA ASP A 8 -1.76 1.03 8.23
C ASP A 8 -2.05 2.41 8.80
N PHE A 9 -1.00 3.13 9.22
CA PHE A 9 -1.14 4.50 9.69
C PHE A 9 -1.74 5.40 8.62
N SER A 10 -1.29 5.26 7.37
CA SER A 10 -1.82 6.02 6.24
C SER A 10 -3.29 5.70 6.00
N PHE A 11 -3.67 4.43 6.04
CA PHE A 11 -5.06 3.99 5.94
C PHE A 11 -5.94 4.61 7.02
N ASP A 12 -5.53 4.51 8.29
CA ASP A 12 -6.28 5.02 9.43
C ASP A 12 -6.43 6.54 9.38
N LEU A 13 -5.37 7.25 8.97
CA LEU A 13 -5.38 8.69 8.78
C LEU A 13 -6.36 9.14 7.70
N LEU A 14 -6.37 8.46 6.54
CA LEU A 14 -7.30 8.77 5.45
C LEU A 14 -8.75 8.50 5.87
N LYS A 15 -9.00 7.35 6.51
CA LYS A 15 -10.32 6.99 7.05
C LYS A 15 -10.80 8.03 8.06
N LYS A 16 -9.95 8.45 9.00
CA LYS A 16 -10.26 9.49 9.99
C LYS A 16 -10.60 10.84 9.35
N ARG A 17 -9.99 11.14 8.19
CA ARG A 17 -10.24 12.38 7.44
C ARG A 17 -11.40 12.28 6.45
N GLY A 18 -12.07 11.13 6.34
CA GLY A 18 -13.13 10.90 5.35
C GLY A 18 -12.62 10.88 3.90
N ILE A 19 -11.33 10.60 3.70
CA ILE A 19 -10.70 10.48 2.38
C ILE A 19 -10.70 9.01 1.96
N SER A 20 -10.93 8.75 0.68
CA SER A 20 -10.96 7.39 0.14
C SER A 20 -9.62 6.67 0.32
N THR A 21 -9.66 5.51 0.97
CA THR A 21 -8.52 4.61 1.16
C THR A 21 -8.17 3.83 -0.11
N GLN A 22 -9.06 3.79 -1.11
CA GLN A 22 -8.80 3.18 -2.42
C GLN A 22 -7.61 3.84 -3.15
N GLY A 23 -7.32 5.10 -2.86
CA GLY A 23 -6.16 5.80 -3.41
C GLY A 23 -4.82 5.15 -3.02
N LEU A 24 -4.75 4.51 -1.85
CA LEU A 24 -3.56 3.76 -1.43
C LEU A 24 -3.34 2.52 -2.30
N VAL A 25 -4.42 1.74 -2.53
CA VAL A 25 -4.37 0.55 -3.40
C VAL A 25 -3.89 0.93 -4.80
N GLY A 26 -4.51 1.94 -5.41
CA GLY A 26 -4.12 2.37 -6.77
C GLY A 26 -2.70 2.92 -6.85
N SER A 27 -2.21 3.55 -5.78
CA SER A 27 -0.82 4.02 -5.70
C SER A 27 0.16 2.85 -5.71
N PHE A 28 -0.09 1.81 -4.91
CA PHE A 28 0.74 0.62 -4.90
C PHE A 28 0.65 -0.22 -6.18
N GLU A 29 -0.53 -0.33 -6.78
CA GLU A 29 -0.68 -0.97 -8.11
C GLU A 29 0.11 -0.23 -9.19
N LYS A 30 0.10 1.11 -9.16
CA LYS A 30 0.89 1.93 -10.09
C LYS A 30 2.38 1.73 -9.86
N LEU A 31 2.83 1.70 -8.60
CA LEU A 31 4.23 1.42 -8.27
C LEU A 31 4.63 0.02 -8.75
N ALA A 32 3.80 -1.01 -8.51
CA ALA A 32 4.04 -2.36 -9.00
C ALA A 32 4.11 -2.43 -10.54
N SER A 33 3.27 -1.65 -11.23
CA SER A 33 3.26 -1.58 -12.70
C SER A 33 4.53 -0.90 -13.24
N LEU A 34 5.03 0.13 -12.55
CA LEU A 34 6.26 0.85 -12.92
C LEU A 34 7.52 0.03 -12.61
N ASP A 35 7.48 -0.79 -11.56
CA ASP A 35 8.54 -1.73 -11.23
C ASP A 35 8.71 -2.77 -12.36
N GLY A 36 7.62 -3.15 -13.04
CA GLY A 36 7.70 -3.95 -14.27
C GLY A 36 8.41 -5.31 -14.09
N GLY A 37 8.44 -5.84 -12.86
CA GLY A 37 9.20 -7.03 -12.47
C GLY A 37 10.70 -6.80 -12.32
N ARG A 38 11.17 -5.55 -12.37
CA ARG A 38 12.55 -5.14 -12.12
C ARG A 38 12.60 -4.43 -10.78
N THR A 39 13.11 -5.14 -9.79
CA THR A 39 13.56 -4.61 -8.49
C THR A 39 14.58 -3.49 -8.72
N GLN A 40 14.13 -2.27 -9.00
CA GLN A 40 15.02 -1.12 -9.05
C GLN A 40 15.33 -0.71 -7.61
N SER A 41 16.62 -0.79 -7.27
CA SER A 41 17.42 -0.33 -6.11
C SER A 41 16.80 0.53 -4.98
N MET A 42 15.66 1.20 -5.16
CA MET A 42 14.94 1.96 -4.13
C MET A 42 13.91 1.10 -3.37
N PHE A 43 13.45 -0.03 -3.92
CA PHE A 43 12.42 -0.88 -3.29
C PHE A 43 12.97 -2.16 -2.64
N ASP A 44 14.24 -2.51 -2.81
CA ASP A 44 14.82 -3.77 -2.28
C ASP A 44 14.75 -3.90 -0.76
N SER A 45 14.64 -2.78 -0.04
CA SER A 45 14.50 -2.74 1.42
C SER A 45 13.05 -2.80 1.91
N HIS A 46 12.09 -2.90 0.99
CA HIS A 46 10.66 -2.86 1.26
C HIS A 46 9.96 -4.08 0.64
N PRO A 47 8.86 -4.59 1.23
CA PRO A 47 8.09 -5.64 0.62
C PRO A 47 7.54 -5.18 -0.76
N PRO A 48 7.33 -6.11 -1.70
CA PRO A 48 6.83 -5.80 -3.03
C PRO A 48 5.56 -4.93 -2.98
N SER A 49 5.45 -3.97 -3.90
CA SER A 49 4.28 -3.08 -3.96
C SER A 49 2.97 -3.85 -4.18
N THR A 50 3.01 -5.03 -4.82
CA THR A 50 1.85 -5.92 -4.97
C THR A 50 1.35 -6.46 -3.62
N GLU A 51 2.24 -6.80 -2.71
CA GLU A 51 1.92 -7.27 -1.36
C GLU A 51 1.32 -6.13 -0.53
N ARG A 52 1.89 -4.93 -0.60
CA ARG A 52 1.36 -3.72 0.04
C ARG A 52 -0.04 -3.36 -0.46
N ALA A 53 -0.27 -3.46 -1.77
CA ALA A 53 -1.60 -3.27 -2.35
C ALA A 53 -2.60 -4.29 -1.78
N GLN A 54 -2.20 -5.57 -1.68
CA GLN A 54 -3.06 -6.61 -1.14
C GLN A 54 -3.39 -6.38 0.33
N HIS A 55 -2.40 -6.01 1.14
CA HIS A 55 -2.59 -5.67 2.54
C HIS A 55 -3.68 -4.60 2.75
N ILE A 56 -3.63 -3.52 1.97
CA ILE A 56 -4.66 -2.47 2.03
C ILE A 56 -6.03 -2.98 1.55
N ARG A 57 -6.10 -3.82 0.49
CA ARG A 57 -7.38 -4.41 0.06
C ARG A 57 -8.01 -5.24 1.17
N ASP A 58 -7.22 -6.05 1.86
CA ASP A 58 -7.69 -6.89 2.97
C ASP A 58 -8.21 -6.01 4.11
N ARG A 59 -7.52 -4.91 4.41
CA ARG A 59 -7.94 -3.96 5.43
C ARG A 59 -9.25 -3.26 5.07
N ILE A 60 -9.40 -2.79 3.83
CA ILE A 60 -10.66 -2.25 3.31
C ILE A 60 -11.79 -3.28 3.45
N ALA A 61 -11.55 -4.53 3.04
CA ALA A 61 -12.54 -5.60 3.10
C ALA A 61 -12.93 -5.95 4.55
N SER A 62 -11.97 -5.88 5.48
CA SER A 62 -12.21 -6.11 6.91
C SER A 62 -12.97 -4.98 7.60
N GLY A 63 -13.05 -3.80 6.97
CA GLY A 63 -13.66 -2.60 7.55
C GLY A 63 -12.90 -2.02 8.75
N LYS A 64 -11.73 -2.57 9.08
CA LYS A 64 -10.86 -2.11 10.18
C LYS A 64 -9.92 -1.04 9.70
#